data_AF-A0A9R1X3T5-F1
#
_entry.id   AF-A0A9R1X3T5-F1
#
_cell.length_a   1.000
_cell.length_b   1.000
_cell.length_c   1.000
_cell.angle_alpha   90.00
_cell.angle_beta   90.00
_cell.angle_gamma   90.00
#
_symmetry.space_group_name_H-M   'P 1'
#
loop_
_entity.id
_entity.type
_entity.pdbx_description
1 polymer ?
#
loop_
_entity_poly.entity_id
_entity_poly.type
_entity_poly.pdbx_seq_one_letter_code
_entity_poly.pdbx_strand_id
1 'polypeptide(L)'
;MASRMEVTTNQTDMESKEKNQTIFRCKKCRRIVASEDNIIPHERGNGQKCFKWKKRTGDTTNELPECSSMFVEPMKWMQAVEEGSVEQKLQCIGCNARLGSFNWAGMQCNCGAWVNPAFQLHKSKVDECRF
;
A
#
# COMPACT_ATOMS: atom_id res chain seq x y z
N MET A 1 31.85 2.59 54.66
CA MET A 1 32.41 2.52 53.29
C MET A 1 31.25 2.64 52.32
N ALA A 2 31.17 3.77 51.64
CA ALA A 2 30.14 4.04 50.65
C ALA A 2 30.39 3.19 49.40
N SER A 3 29.33 2.60 48.85
CA SER A 3 29.30 2.35 47.41
C SER A 3 27.89 2.57 46.88
N ARG A 4 27.84 3.55 45.98
CA ARG A 4 26.68 4.18 45.36
C ARG A 4 26.43 3.37 44.09
N MET A 5 25.34 2.60 44.04
CA MET A 5 24.99 1.87 42.82
C MET A 5 24.41 2.86 41.81
N GLU A 6 25.02 2.89 40.64
CA GLU A 6 24.80 3.85 39.58
C GLU A 6 23.47 3.58 38.87
N VAL A 7 22.69 4.64 38.68
CA VAL A 7 21.46 4.65 37.89
C VAL A 7 21.89 4.53 36.43
N THR A 8 21.73 3.34 35.84
CA THR A 8 21.84 3.16 34.40
C THR A 8 20.61 3.77 33.74
N THR A 9 20.75 5.03 33.32
CA THR A 9 19.88 5.68 32.34
C THR A 9 19.86 4.85 31.06
N ASN A 10 18.81 4.07 30.86
CA ASN A 10 18.52 3.46 29.57
C ASN A 10 18.01 4.55 28.62
N GLN A 11 18.96 5.25 28.00
CA GLN A 11 18.74 6.06 26.81
C GLN A 11 18.28 5.09 25.71
N THR A 12 16.97 5.01 25.49
CA THR A 12 16.45 4.42 24.27
C THR A 12 16.70 5.42 23.15
N ASP A 13 17.79 5.19 22.42
CA ASP A 13 18.12 5.89 21.18
C ASP A 13 16.94 5.80 20.21
N MET A 14 16.14 6.87 20.14
CA MET A 14 15.28 7.13 19.01
C MET A 14 16.17 7.58 17.85
N GLU A 15 16.74 6.62 17.15
CA GLU A 15 17.24 6.85 15.79
C GLU A 15 16.03 7.22 14.91
N SER A 16 15.77 8.52 14.80
CA SER A 16 14.98 9.10 13.73
C SER A 16 15.74 8.84 12.42
N LYS A 17 15.53 7.64 11.88
CA LYS A 17 16.04 7.25 10.57
C LYS A 17 15.44 8.25 9.58
N GLU A 18 16.27 9.15 9.06
CA GLU A 18 15.90 10.05 7.97
C GLU A 18 15.62 9.21 6.73
N LYS A 19 14.40 8.66 6.67
CA LYS A 19 13.88 8.02 5.48
C LYS A 19 13.29 9.15 4.66
N ASN A 20 13.78 9.33 3.43
CA ASN A 20 13.15 10.18 2.43
C ASN A 20 11.66 9.78 2.35
N GLN A 21 10.78 10.60 2.93
CA GLN A 21 9.40 10.19 3.14
C GLN A 21 8.66 10.29 1.81
N THR A 22 8.39 9.15 1.19
CA THR A 22 7.62 9.11 -0.05
C THR A 22 6.15 9.37 0.26
N ILE A 23 5.55 10.34 -0.43
CA ILE A 23 4.11 10.61 -0.34
C ILE A 23 3.42 10.38 -1.67
N PHE A 24 2.18 9.91 -1.60
CA PHE A 24 1.35 9.65 -2.78
C PHE A 24 0.25 10.67 -2.86
N ARG A 25 0.13 11.29 -4.03
CA ARG A 25 -0.87 12.34 -4.29
C ARG A 25 -1.83 11.88 -5.37
N CYS A 26 -3.10 12.25 -5.26
CA CYS A 26 -4.06 12.07 -6.34
C CYS A 26 -3.55 12.80 -7.60
N LYS A 27 -3.52 12.10 -8.74
CA LYS A 27 -3.04 12.67 -9.99
C LYS A 27 -3.90 13.81 -10.54
N LYS A 28 -5.20 13.85 -10.18
CA LYS A 28 -6.14 14.88 -10.64
C LYS A 28 -6.08 16.17 -9.83
N CYS A 29 -6.04 16.09 -8.49
CA CYS A 29 -6.13 17.27 -7.62
C CYS A 29 -4.93 17.47 -6.68
N ARG A 30 -3.90 16.63 -6.78
CA ARG A 30 -2.64 16.70 -6.01
C ARG A 30 -2.80 16.58 -4.48
N ARG A 31 -4.00 16.28 -3.99
CA ARG A 31 -4.28 15.95 -2.58
C ARG A 31 -3.53 14.69 -2.17
N ILE A 32 -2.93 14.69 -0.98
CA ILE A 32 -2.24 13.52 -0.41
C ILE A 32 -3.27 12.42 -0.12
N VAL A 33 -2.96 11.19 -0.52
CA VAL A 33 -3.86 10.03 -0.39
C VAL A 33 -3.21 8.87 0.37
N ALA A 34 -1.89 8.79 0.46
CA ALA A 34 -1.15 7.83 1.26
C ALA A 34 0.28 8.34 1.52
N SER A 35 0.94 7.84 2.56
CA SER A 35 2.40 7.88 2.71
C SER A 35 3.00 6.48 2.49
N GLU A 36 4.33 6.42 2.40
CA GLU A 36 5.08 5.16 2.36
C GLU A 36 4.78 4.25 3.55
N ASP A 37 4.59 4.83 4.74
CA ASP A 37 4.28 4.09 5.97
C ASP A 37 2.93 3.38 5.91
N ASN A 38 2.02 3.84 5.04
CA ASN A 38 0.72 3.18 4.86
C ASN A 38 0.78 2.04 3.85
N ILE A 39 1.88 1.84 3.12
CA ILE A 39 1.96 0.79 2.10
C ILE A 39 2.10 -0.57 2.78
N ILE A 40 1.24 -1.50 2.39
CA ILE A 40 1.36 -2.90 2.73
C ILE A 40 2.13 -3.60 1.60
N PRO A 41 3.40 -3.99 1.81
CA PRO A 41 4.12 -4.79 0.84
C PRO A 41 3.50 -6.19 0.73
N HIS A 42 3.54 -6.77 -0.46
CA HIS A 42 3.22 -8.18 -0.65
C HIS A 42 4.31 -8.85 -1.50
N GLU A 43 4.56 -10.12 -1.21
CA GLU A 43 5.46 -10.93 -2.03
C GLU A 43 4.85 -11.12 -3.43
N ARG A 44 5.67 -10.92 -4.46
CA ARG A 44 5.21 -11.05 -5.85
C ARG A 44 4.83 -12.51 -6.11
N GLY A 45 3.60 -12.74 -6.60
CA GLY A 45 3.13 -14.07 -6.97
C GLY A 45 3.74 -14.59 -8.28
N ASN A 46 3.31 -15.79 -8.72
CA ASN A 46 3.80 -16.44 -9.93
C ASN A 46 3.24 -15.85 -11.25
N GLY A 47 2.82 -14.58 -11.25
CA GLY A 47 2.35 -13.85 -12.43
C GLY A 47 1.15 -14.50 -13.11
N GLN A 48 1.16 -14.52 -14.45
CA GLN A 48 0.08 -15.10 -15.28
C GLN A 48 -0.25 -16.56 -14.93
N LYS A 49 0.68 -17.31 -14.31
CA LYS A 49 0.45 -18.70 -13.89
C LYS A 49 -0.59 -18.83 -12.77
N CYS A 50 -0.76 -17.79 -11.95
CA CYS A 50 -1.78 -17.73 -10.88
C CYS A 50 -3.18 -17.31 -11.39
N PHE A 51 -3.31 -16.93 -12.66
CA PHE A 51 -4.60 -16.54 -13.25
C PHE A 51 -5.26 -17.74 -13.94
N LYS A 52 -6.60 -17.68 -14.08
CA LYS A 52 -7.38 -18.72 -14.78
C LYS A 52 -6.75 -19.03 -16.15
N TRP A 53 -6.71 -20.31 -16.49
CA TRP A 53 -6.03 -20.88 -17.67
C TRP A 53 -6.22 -20.10 -18.98
N LYS A 54 -7.39 -19.48 -19.19
CA LYS A 54 -7.75 -18.69 -20.38
C LYS A 54 -6.94 -17.39 -20.56
N LYS A 55 -6.15 -16.95 -19.58
CA LYS A 55 -5.32 -15.74 -19.64
C LYS A 55 -3.81 -16.00 -19.85
N ARG A 56 -3.43 -17.25 -20.15
CA ARG A 56 -2.04 -17.60 -20.49
C ARG A 56 -1.75 -17.23 -21.94
N THR A 57 -1.45 -15.96 -22.22
CA THR A 57 -0.77 -15.60 -23.46
C THR A 57 0.67 -16.08 -23.32
N GLY A 58 1.09 -17.00 -24.18
CA GLY A 58 2.36 -17.74 -24.06
C GLY A 58 3.61 -16.90 -24.30
N ASP A 59 3.87 -15.94 -23.42
CA ASP A 59 5.15 -15.23 -23.37
C ASP A 59 5.82 -15.50 -22.02
N THR A 60 6.69 -16.50 -22.02
CA THR A 60 7.60 -16.81 -20.92
C THR A 60 8.75 -15.83 -20.92
N THR A 61 8.48 -14.58 -20.53
CA THR A 61 9.54 -13.69 -20.06
C THR A 61 9.84 -14.06 -18.60
N ASN A 62 11.11 -14.35 -18.29
CA ASN A 62 11.59 -14.62 -16.93
C ASN A 62 11.62 -13.34 -16.05
N GLU A 63 10.86 -12.32 -16.42
CA GLU A 63 10.78 -11.04 -15.72
C GLU A 63 9.75 -11.15 -14.59
N LEU A 64 10.13 -10.76 -13.38
CA LEU A 64 9.21 -10.71 -12.24
C LEU A 64 8.05 -9.75 -12.58
N PRO A 65 6.78 -10.19 -12.53
CA PRO A 65 5.65 -9.37 -12.93
C PRO A 65 5.57 -8.10 -12.06
N GLU A 66 5.58 -6.94 -12.70
CA GLU A 66 5.46 -5.66 -11.99
C GLU A 66 4.01 -5.43 -11.51
N CYS A 67 3.87 -5.02 -10.24
CA CYS A 67 2.58 -4.66 -9.68
C CYS A 67 2.14 -3.29 -10.19
N SER A 68 1.01 -3.25 -10.91
CA SER A 68 0.39 -2.01 -11.41
C SER A 68 -0.34 -1.19 -10.35
N SER A 69 -0.48 -1.76 -9.14
CA SER A 69 -1.21 -1.15 -8.03
C SER A 69 -0.43 -1.32 -6.74
N MET A 70 -0.66 -0.41 -5.81
CA MET A 70 -0.11 -0.43 -4.45
C MET A 70 -1.25 -0.77 -3.49
N PHE A 71 -0.91 -1.46 -2.42
CA PHE A 71 -1.86 -1.78 -1.35
C PHE A 71 -1.51 -0.97 -0.13
N VAL A 72 -2.54 -0.50 0.57
CA VAL A 72 -2.38 0.36 1.74
C VAL A 72 -3.18 -0.16 2.93
N GLU A 73 -2.87 0.31 4.12
CA GLU A 73 -3.77 0.15 5.26
C GLU A 73 -5.05 0.99 5.06
N PRO A 74 -6.19 0.56 5.64
CA PRO A 74 -7.39 1.39 5.66
C PRO A 74 -7.10 2.74 6.31
N MET A 75 -7.47 3.84 5.64
CA MET A 75 -7.24 5.20 6.12
C MET A 75 -8.56 5.93 6.35
N LYS A 76 -8.55 6.90 7.29
CA LYS A 76 -9.74 7.71 7.67
C LYS A 76 -10.46 8.38 6.50
N TRP A 77 -9.76 8.68 5.40
CA TRP A 77 -10.38 9.31 4.25
C TRP A 77 -11.18 8.33 3.36
N MET A 78 -11.01 7.03 3.57
CA MET A 78 -11.72 5.99 2.82
C MET A 78 -13.14 5.79 3.42
N GLN A 79 -14.01 6.78 3.23
CA GLN A 79 -15.37 6.85 3.77
C GLN A 79 -16.18 5.54 3.64
N ALA A 80 -15.99 4.83 2.54
CA ALA A 80 -16.58 3.53 2.25
C ALA A 80 -16.32 2.43 3.32
N VAL A 81 -15.23 2.55 4.08
CA VAL A 81 -14.93 1.66 5.21
C VAL A 81 -15.89 1.88 6.37
N GLU A 82 -16.25 3.14 6.63
CA GLU A 82 -17.11 3.53 7.74
C GLU A 82 -18.58 3.15 7.49
N GLU A 83 -18.97 3.02 6.22
CA GLU A 83 -20.32 2.61 5.80
C GLU A 83 -20.58 1.09 5.97
N GLY A 84 -19.61 0.32 6.49
CA GLY A 84 -19.75 -1.12 6.72
C GLY A 84 -19.75 -1.97 5.43
N SER A 85 -19.34 -1.39 4.30
CA SER A 85 -19.29 -2.08 3.02
C SER A 85 -18.13 -3.08 2.96
N VAL A 86 -18.38 -4.27 2.41
CA VAL A 86 -17.36 -5.34 2.25
C VAL A 86 -16.42 -5.06 1.06
N GLU A 87 -16.94 -4.48 -0.01
CA GLU A 87 -16.20 -4.11 -1.22
C GLU A 87 -16.77 -2.83 -1.81
N GLN A 88 -15.94 -1.82 -2.07
CA GLN A 88 -16.34 -0.58 -2.73
C GLN A 88 -15.17 0.10 -3.47
N LYS A 89 -15.48 1.16 -4.22
CA LYS A 89 -14.50 1.97 -4.96
C LYS A 89 -13.88 3.02 -4.02
N LEU A 90 -12.56 3.23 -4.12
CA LEU A 90 -11.88 4.31 -3.42
C LEU A 90 -11.90 5.58 -4.27
N GLN A 91 -12.56 6.62 -3.78
CA GLN A 91 -12.68 7.92 -4.44
C GLN A 91 -11.89 8.98 -3.68
N CYS A 92 -11.18 9.84 -4.40
CA CYS A 92 -10.48 10.96 -3.81
C CYS A 92 -11.47 11.96 -3.22
N ILE A 93 -11.38 12.26 -1.93
CA ILE A 93 -12.20 13.30 -1.26
C ILE A 93 -12.10 14.67 -1.95
N GLY A 94 -11.00 14.96 -2.64
CA GLY A 94 -10.79 16.29 -3.23
C GLY A 94 -11.47 16.51 -4.57
N CYS A 95 -11.71 15.46 -5.34
CA CYS A 95 -12.15 15.61 -6.73
C CYS A 95 -13.05 14.47 -7.23
N ASN A 96 -13.45 13.57 -6.34
CA ASN A 96 -14.24 12.36 -6.57
C ASN A 96 -13.69 11.45 -7.68
N ALA A 97 -12.41 11.62 -8.06
CA ALA A 97 -11.76 10.72 -9.00
C ALA A 97 -11.56 9.35 -8.36
N ARG A 98 -11.85 8.28 -9.11
CA ARG A 98 -11.57 6.92 -8.68
C ARG A 98 -10.05 6.68 -8.65
N LEU A 99 -9.54 6.38 -7.47
CA LEU A 99 -8.13 6.03 -7.24
C LEU A 99 -7.90 4.52 -7.24
N GLY A 100 -8.91 3.75 -6.86
CA GLY A 100 -8.86 2.29 -6.85
C GLY A 100 -10.13 1.68 -6.26
N SER A 101 -9.96 0.66 -5.43
CA SER A 101 -11.04 -0.11 -4.79
C SER A 101 -10.50 -0.88 -3.59
N PHE A 102 -11.37 -1.30 -2.70
CA PHE A 102 -11.02 -2.21 -1.63
C PHE A 102 -11.97 -3.39 -1.55
N ASN A 103 -11.49 -4.50 -0.99
CA ASN A 103 -12.27 -5.67 -0.64
C ASN A 103 -11.72 -6.28 0.66
N TRP A 104 -12.57 -6.40 1.68
CA TRP A 104 -12.21 -6.98 2.99
C TRP A 104 -11.92 -8.48 2.94
N ALA A 105 -12.51 -9.23 2.03
CA ALA A 105 -12.16 -10.63 1.76
C ALA A 105 -10.83 -10.76 1.00
N GLY A 106 -10.28 -9.64 0.51
CA GLY A 106 -9.01 -9.59 -0.20
C GLY A 106 -9.18 -9.56 -1.71
N MET A 107 -8.06 -9.40 -2.43
CA MET A 107 -8.07 -9.39 -3.89
C MET A 107 -6.75 -9.90 -4.46
N GLN A 108 -6.80 -10.38 -5.70
CA GLN A 108 -5.62 -10.80 -6.44
C GLN A 108 -4.92 -9.58 -7.08
N CYS A 109 -3.62 -9.40 -6.79
CA CYS A 109 -2.76 -8.44 -7.47
C CYS A 109 -2.44 -8.91 -8.90
N ASN A 110 -2.03 -7.99 -9.77
CA ASN A 110 -1.54 -8.29 -11.12
C ASN A 110 -0.34 -9.26 -11.14
N CYS A 111 0.47 -9.28 -10.07
CA CYS A 111 1.55 -10.25 -9.92
C CYS A 111 1.06 -11.66 -9.54
N GLY A 112 -0.24 -11.85 -9.31
CA GLY A 112 -0.84 -13.13 -8.92
C GLY A 112 -0.95 -13.36 -7.42
N ALA A 113 -0.36 -12.51 -6.58
CA ALA A 113 -0.45 -12.60 -5.11
C ALA A 113 -1.85 -12.28 -4.62
N TRP A 114 -2.31 -12.99 -3.58
CA TRP A 114 -3.54 -12.66 -2.86
C TRP A 114 -3.21 -11.70 -1.71
N VAL A 115 -3.87 -10.55 -1.67
CA VAL A 115 -3.67 -9.55 -0.62
C VAL A 115 -4.93 -9.48 0.23
N ASN A 116 -4.79 -9.54 1.56
CA ASN A 116 -5.88 -9.41 2.51
C ASN A 116 -5.42 -8.66 3.78
N PRO A 117 -6.15 -7.63 4.25
CA PRO A 117 -7.25 -6.97 3.56
C PRO A 117 -6.74 -6.21 2.33
N ALA A 118 -7.56 -6.06 1.30
CA ALA A 118 -7.11 -5.45 0.05
C ALA A 118 -7.64 -4.03 -0.10
N PHE A 119 -6.81 -3.02 0.18
CA PHE A 119 -7.09 -1.62 -0.17
C PHE A 119 -6.15 -1.19 -1.28
N GLN A 120 -6.64 -1.24 -2.51
CA GLN A 120 -5.84 -1.05 -3.70
C GLN A 120 -5.93 0.40 -4.22
N LEU A 121 -4.76 1.01 -4.44
CA LEU A 121 -4.60 2.25 -5.21
C LEU A 121 -3.87 1.96 -6.51
N HIS A 122 -4.41 2.40 -7.64
CA HIS A 122 -3.76 2.23 -8.94
C HIS A 122 -2.63 3.24 -9.11
N LYS A 123 -1.42 2.76 -9.42
CA LYS A 123 -0.24 3.61 -9.69
C LYS A 123 -0.50 4.63 -10.82
N SER A 124 -1.39 4.33 -11.76
CA SER A 124 -1.75 5.25 -12.86
C SER A 124 -2.61 6.45 -12.42
N LYS A 125 -3.20 6.39 -11.21
CA LYS A 125 -4.11 7.42 -10.66
C LYS A 125 -3.50 8.21 -9.51
N VAL A 126 -2.30 7.85 -9.08
CA VAL A 126 -1.55 8.52 -8.02
C VAL A 126 -0.16 8.87 -8.54
N ASP A 127 0.38 9.98 -8.05
CA ASP A 127 1.76 10.37 -8.34
C ASP A 127 2.58 10.21 -7.06
N GLU A 128 3.75 9.62 -7.21
CA GLU A 128 4.76 9.50 -6.17
C GLU A 128 5.55 10.82 -6.09
N CYS A 129 5.64 11.40 -4.90
CA CYS A 129 6.48 12.57 -4.64
C CYS A 129 7.45 12.23 -3.51
N ARG A 130 8.75 12.36 -3.80
CA ARG A 130 9.82 12.20 -2.83
C ARG A 130 10.27 13.58 -2.37
N PHE A 131 10.49 13.73 -1.07
CA PHE A 131 11.12 14.90 -0.47
C PHE A 131 12.59 14.62 -0.23
#